data_AF-A0A521UT23-F1
#
_entry.id   AF-A0A521UT23-F1
#
_cell.length_a   1.000
_cell.length_b   1.000
_cell.length_c   1.000
_cell.angle_alpha   90.00
_cell.angle_beta   90.00
_cell.angle_gamma   90.00
#
_symmetry.space_group_name_H-M   'P 1'
#
loop_
_entity.id
_entity.type
_entity.pdbx_description
1 polymer ?
#
loop_
_entity_poly.entity_id
_entity_poly.type
_entity_poly.pdbx_seq_one_letter_code
_entity_poly.pdbx_strand_id
1 'polypeptide(L)'
;MRRGEAKSGTTHFYAYASLYVIRHHQRVTLTLTYVLASETLAAVLTRLLDRITALGISDKRLYLGRQFFSVELLRLLKVQPFTIILPVPKRGQRLLALLQGRKS
;
A
#
# COMPACT_ATOMS: atom_id res chain seq x y z
N MET A 1 8.07 -13.73 -4.73
CA MET A 1 8.17 -13.75 -3.24
C MET A 1 9.06 -12.63 -2.75
N ARG A 2 8.56 -11.72 -1.89
CA ARG A 2 9.38 -10.73 -1.20
C ARG A 2 10.29 -11.48 -0.21
N ARG A 3 11.59 -11.56 -0.52
CA ARG A 3 12.58 -12.28 0.29
C ARG A 3 12.87 -11.48 1.56
N GLY A 4 12.39 -11.96 2.71
CA GLY A 4 13.04 -11.68 3.99
C GLY A 4 14.28 -12.57 4.13
N GLU A 5 15.16 -12.23 5.06
CA GLU A 5 16.28 -13.12 5.40
C GLU A 5 15.72 -14.42 5.99
N ALA A 6 16.08 -15.55 5.40
CA ALA A 6 15.71 -16.86 5.94
C ALA A 6 16.57 -17.11 7.19
N LYS A 7 15.93 -17.25 8.35
CA LYS A 7 16.61 -17.69 9.59
C LYS A 7 16.60 -19.21 9.66
N SER A 8 17.51 -19.79 10.46
CA SER A 8 17.61 -21.25 10.63
C SER A 8 16.24 -21.86 10.92
N GLY A 9 15.77 -22.75 10.02
CA GLY A 9 14.45 -23.40 10.11
C GLY A 9 13.29 -22.71 9.37
N THR A 10 13.48 -21.52 8.77
CA THR A 10 12.41 -20.84 8.01
C THR A 10 12.32 -21.38 6.58
N THR A 11 11.30 -22.20 6.30
CA THR A 11 11.08 -22.80 4.98
C THR A 11 10.05 -22.06 4.13
N HIS A 12 9.17 -21.26 4.76
CA HIS A 12 8.05 -20.59 4.08
C HIS A 12 7.97 -19.10 4.48
N PHE A 13 7.69 -18.25 3.50
CA PHE A 13 7.41 -16.83 3.71
C PHE A 13 5.96 -16.54 3.35
N TYR A 14 5.22 -15.99 4.32
CA TYR A 14 3.84 -15.55 4.13
C TYR A 14 3.80 -14.04 3.96
N ALA A 15 2.98 -13.57 3.01
CA ALA A 15 2.74 -12.16 2.80
C ALA A 15 1.25 -11.88 2.92
N TYR A 16 0.92 -10.82 3.64
CA TYR A 16 -0.47 -10.37 3.83
C TYR A 16 -0.56 -8.88 3.54
N ALA A 17 -1.73 -8.46 3.08
CA ALA A 17 -2.11 -7.07 2.98
C ALA A 17 -3.38 -6.85 3.80
N SER A 18 -3.41 -5.75 4.55
CA SER A 18 -4.56 -5.33 5.34
C SER A 18 -5.02 -3.96 4.91
N LEU A 19 -6.32 -3.72 5.08
CA LEU A 19 -6.94 -2.42 4.93
C LEU A 19 -7.70 -2.09 6.21
N TYR A 20 -7.52 -0.87 6.68
CA TYR A 20 -8.16 -0.37 7.88
C TYR A 20 -8.70 1.04 7.63
N VAL A 21 -9.72 1.40 8.38
CA VAL A 21 -10.26 2.77 8.42
C VAL A 21 -9.86 3.41 9.74
N ILE A 22 -9.56 4.70 9.68
CA ILE A 22 -9.38 5.54 10.87
C ILE A 22 -10.59 6.47 10.98
N ARG A 23 -11.33 6.37 12.08
CA ARG A 23 -12.46 7.25 12.38
C ARG A 23 -12.40 7.62 13.86
N HIS A 24 -12.57 8.91 14.18
CA HIS A 24 -12.46 9.42 15.56
C HIS A 24 -11.19 8.95 16.29
N HIS A 25 -10.04 9.00 15.60
CA HIS A 25 -8.75 8.53 16.13
C HIS A 25 -8.67 7.04 16.48
N GLN A 26 -9.68 6.24 16.10
CA GLN A 26 -9.69 4.80 16.28
C GLN A 26 -9.46 4.09 14.95
N ARG A 27 -8.59 3.08 14.98
CA ARG A 27 -8.25 2.25 13.81
C ARG A 27 -9.03 0.95 13.88
N VAL A 28 -9.78 0.65 12.82
CA VAL A 28 -10.50 -0.62 12.67
C VAL A 28 -10.03 -1.32 11.40
N THR A 29 -9.47 -2.52 11.56
CA THR A 29 -9.08 -3.38 10.42
C THR A 29 -10.34 -3.99 9.81
N LEU A 30 -10.60 -3.71 8.54
CA LEU A 30 -11.80 -4.17 7.84
C LEU A 30 -11.56 -5.46 7.07
N THR A 31 -10.35 -5.62 6.52
CA THR A 31 -10.02 -6.79 5.72
C THR A 31 -8.53 -7.10 5.80
N LEU A 32 -8.25 -8.40 5.66
CA LEU A 32 -6.92 -8.99 5.56
C LEU A 32 -6.99 -9.98 4.39
N THR A 33 -6.01 -9.94 3.50
CA THR A 33 -5.91 -10.85 2.36
C THR A 33 -4.50 -11.41 2.25
N TYR A 34 -4.41 -12.66 1.82
CA TYR A 34 -3.13 -13.25 1.45
C TYR A 34 -2.59 -12.56 0.20
N VAL A 35 -1.27 -12.46 0.10
CA VAL A 35 -0.58 -11.94 -1.08
C VAL A 35 0.25 -13.08 -1.67
N LEU A 36 -0.20 -13.57 -2.82
CA LEU A 36 0.50 -14.64 -3.52
C LEU A 36 1.81 -14.13 -4.12
N ALA A 37 2.77 -15.03 -4.28
CA ALA A 37 4.09 -14.70 -4.82
C ALA A 37 4.06 -14.13 -6.25
N SER A 38 3.05 -14.54 -7.02
CA SER A 38 2.77 -14.17 -8.41
C SER A 38 1.85 -12.94 -8.54
N GLU A 39 1.23 -12.48 -7.45
CA GLU A 39 0.31 -11.35 -7.50
C GLU A 39 1.05 -10.02 -7.60
N THR A 40 0.52 -9.13 -8.44
CA THR A 40 0.95 -7.74 -8.46
C THR A 40 0.33 -6.98 -7.28
N LEU A 41 1.02 -5.97 -6.76
CA LEU A 41 0.45 -5.13 -5.71
C LEU A 41 -0.75 -4.32 -6.19
N ALA A 42 -0.85 -4.06 -7.49
CA ALA A 42 -2.04 -3.46 -8.09
C ALA A 42 -3.25 -4.38 -7.93
N ALA A 43 -3.12 -5.67 -8.27
CA ALA A 43 -4.20 -6.64 -8.08
C ALA A 43 -4.62 -6.76 -6.60
N VAL A 44 -3.64 -6.80 -5.69
CA VAL A 44 -3.90 -6.82 -4.24
C VAL A 44 -4.64 -5.56 -3.79
N LEU A 45 -4.22 -4.38 -4.24
CA LEU A 45 -4.85 -3.12 -3.86
C LEU A 45 -6.27 -3.02 -4.42
N THR A 46 -6.48 -3.35 -5.70
CA THR A 46 -7.80 -3.38 -6.32
C THR A 46 -8.74 -4.30 -5.55
N ARG A 47 -8.32 -5.52 -5.22
CA ARG A 47 -9.11 -6.45 -4.40
C ARG A 47 -9.53 -5.86 -3.05
N LEU A 48 -8.64 -5.12 -2.39
CA LEU A 48 -8.94 -4.46 -1.12
C LEU A 48 -9.94 -3.31 -1.29
N LEU A 49 -9.78 -2.48 -2.34
CA LEU A 49 -10.67 -1.37 -2.66
C LEU A 49 -12.06 -1.85 -3.09
N ASP A 50 -12.14 -2.92 -3.89
CA ASP A 50 -13.42 -3.53 -4.27
C ASP A 50 -14.17 -4.02 -3.03
N ARG A 51 -13.45 -4.61 -2.06
CA ARG A 51 -14.04 -5.13 -0.82
C ARG A 51 -14.67 -4.02 0.03
N ILE A 52 -14.04 -2.86 0.16
CA ILE A 52 -14.62 -1.74 0.94
C ILE A 52 -15.73 -1.01 0.17
N THR A 53 -15.63 -0.96 -1.16
CA THR A 53 -16.68 -0.41 -2.01
C THR A 53 -17.96 -1.25 -1.86
N ALA A 54 -17.81 -2.58 -1.84
CA ALA A 54 -18.91 -3.51 -1.56
C ALA A 54 -19.50 -3.36 -0.14
N LEU A 55 -18.74 -2.83 0.82
CA LEU A 55 -19.22 -2.53 2.18
C LEU A 55 -19.89 -1.15 2.29
N GLY A 56 -19.99 -0.39 1.19
CA GLY A 56 -20.57 0.95 1.17
C GLY A 56 -19.72 2.01 1.88
N ILE A 57 -18.43 1.73 2.09
CA ILE A 57 -17.53 2.66 2.77
C ILE A 57 -16.94 3.59 1.70
N SER A 58 -17.26 4.88 1.81
CA SER A 58 -16.70 5.91 0.93
C SER A 58 -15.38 6.45 1.49
N ASP A 59 -14.30 6.23 0.75
CA ASP A 59 -12.99 6.74 1.11
C ASP A 59 -12.85 8.21 0.72
N LYS A 60 -12.63 9.08 1.71
CA LYS A 60 -12.20 10.46 1.44
C LYS A 60 -10.71 10.53 1.13
N ARG A 61 -9.90 9.63 1.72
CA ARG A 61 -8.44 9.61 1.61
C ARG A 61 -7.91 8.19 1.75
N LEU A 62 -6.98 7.82 0.87
CA LEU A 62 -6.28 6.53 0.91
C LEU A 62 -4.85 6.73 1.44
N TYR A 63 -4.53 6.05 2.54
CA TYR A 63 -3.18 6.01 3.11
C TYR A 63 -2.48 4.71 2.75
N LEU A 64 -1.36 4.81 2.05
CA LEU A 64 -0.61 3.64 1.59
C LEU A 64 0.73 3.55 2.32
N GLY A 65 1.19 2.31 2.54
CA GLY A 65 2.55 2.07 3.02
C GLY A 65 3.58 2.29 1.91
N ARG A 66 4.84 2.59 2.28
CA ARG A 66 5.97 2.74 1.35
C ARG A 66 6.12 1.60 0.34
N GLN A 67 5.73 0.40 0.73
CA GLN A 67 5.80 -0.81 -0.10
C GLN A 67 4.87 -0.80 -1.33
N PHE A 68 3.93 0.14 -1.39
CA PHE A 68 3.03 0.38 -2.52
C PHE A 68 3.59 1.44 -3.50
N PHE A 69 4.80 1.96 -3.27
CA PHE A 69 5.44 2.89 -4.19
C PHE A 69 6.00 2.15 -5.43
N SER A 70 5.17 2.01 -6.46
CA SER A 70 5.56 1.49 -7.77
C SER A 70 4.95 2.33 -8.90
N VAL A 71 5.58 2.32 -10.09
CA VAL A 71 5.08 3.08 -11.26
C VAL A 71 3.68 2.62 -11.67
N GLU A 72 3.44 1.30 -11.64
CA GLU A 72 2.14 0.70 -11.95
C GLU A 72 1.05 1.23 -11.02
N LEU A 73 1.29 1.20 -9.70
CA LEU A 73 0.33 1.70 -8.71
C LEU A 73 0.13 3.21 -8.80
N LEU A 74 1.18 3.98 -9.04
CA LEU A 74 1.05 5.43 -9.24
C LEU A 74 0.14 5.76 -10.43
N ARG A 75 0.21 5.01 -11.53
CA ARG A 75 -0.69 5.19 -12.68
C ARG A 75 -2.13 4.84 -12.33
N LEU A 76 -2.35 3.71 -11.65
CA LEU A 76 -3.68 3.27 -11.19
C LEU A 76 -4.31 4.29 -10.23
N LEU A 77 -3.52 4.83 -9.32
CA LEU A 77 -3.96 5.76 -8.29
C LEU A 77 -4.21 7.18 -8.83
N LYS A 78 -3.51 7.59 -9.89
CA LYS A 78 -3.63 8.93 -10.48
C LYS A 78 -5.03 9.23 -11.03
N VAL A 79 -5.79 8.20 -11.42
CA VAL A 79 -7.15 8.35 -11.98
C VAL A 79 -8.25 8.27 -10.92
N GLN A 80 -7.90 8.04 -9.66
CA GLN A 80 -8.89 7.88 -8.58
C GLN A 80 -9.43 9.23 -8.10
N PRO A 81 -10.72 9.30 -7.70
CA PRO A 81 -11.36 10.55 -7.31
C PRO A 81 -10.99 11.03 -5.89
N PHE A 82 -10.30 10.21 -5.10
CA PHE A 82 -9.95 10.50 -3.70
C PHE A 82 -8.49 10.91 -3.53
N THR A 83 -8.20 11.63 -2.44
CA THR A 83 -6.83 12.03 -2.12
C THR A 83 -6.00 10.84 -1.68
N ILE A 84 -4.76 10.72 -2.17
CA ILE A 84 -3.84 9.64 -1.83
C ILE A 84 -2.63 10.19 -1.08
N ILE A 85 -2.28 9.54 0.03
CA ILE A 85 -1.08 9.84 0.81
C ILE A 85 -0.17 8.60 0.74
N LEU A 86 0.97 8.74 0.07
CA LEU A 86 1.92 7.66 -0.19
C LEU A 86 3.34 8.11 0.17
N PRO A 87 4.05 7.38 1.06
CA PRO A 87 5.45 7.63 1.35
C PRO A 87 6.33 7.35 0.13
N VAL A 88 7.05 8.37 -0.31
CA VAL A 88 8.03 8.26 -1.40
C VAL A 88 9.40 7.89 -0.81
N PRO A 89 10.03 6.79 -1.25
CA PRO A 89 11.38 6.45 -0.81
C PRO A 89 12.39 7.48 -1.34
N LYS A 90 13.29 7.95 -0.47
CA LYS A 90 14.40 8.83 -0.84
C LYS A 90 15.44 8.04 -1.65
N ARG A 91 15.32 8.02 -2.99
CA ARG A 91 16.21 7.24 -3.86
C ARG A 91 16.51 7.95 -5.17
N GLY A 92 17.80 8.09 -5.48
CA GLY A 92 18.26 8.66 -6.74
C GLY A 92 18.12 10.18 -6.81
N GLN A 93 19.08 10.82 -7.48
CA GLN A 93 19.24 12.28 -7.43
C GLN A 93 18.05 13.04 -8.04
N ARG A 94 17.48 12.50 -9.13
CA ARG A 94 16.30 13.07 -9.80
C ARG A 94 15.05 13.06 -8.91
N LEU A 95 14.81 11.97 -8.17
CA LEU A 95 13.66 11.90 -7.27
C LEU A 95 13.87 12.83 -6.07
N LEU A 96 15.08 12.87 -5.52
CA LEU A 96 15.44 13.77 -4.43
C LEU A 96 15.23 15.25 -4.81
N ALA A 97 15.55 15.63 -6.06
CA ALA A 97 15.32 16.98 -6.56
C ALA A 97 13.82 17.37 -6.62
N LEU A 98 12.91 16.39 -6.68
CA LEU A 98 11.46 16.62 -6.65
C LEU A 98 10.90 16.69 -5.23
N LEU A 99 11.65 16.26 -4.22
CA LEU A 99 11.19 16.27 -2.84
C LEU A 99 11.32 17.66 -2.24
N GLN A 100 10.18 18.25 -1.88
CA GLN A 100 10.12 19.51 -1.15
C GLN A 100 9.78 19.21 0.31
N GLY A 101 10.64 19.61 1.25
CA GLY A 101 10.42 19.33 2.67
C GLY A 101 11.57 19.83 3.55
N ARG A 102 11.40 19.70 4.87
CA ARG A 102 12.45 20.07 5.84
C ARG A 102 13.68 19.17 5.64
N LYS A 103 14.85 19.80 5.45
CA LYS A 103 16.14 19.12 5.61
C LYS A 103 16.26 18.79 7.10
N SER A 104 16.25 17.50 7.43
CA SER A 104 16.62 17.00 8.75
C SER A 104 18.12 16.76 8.78
#